data_AF-A0A1G8BQS3-F1
#
_entry.id   AF-A0A1G8BQS3-F1
#
_cell.length_a   1.000
_cell.length_b   1.000
_cell.length_c   1.000
_cell.angle_alpha   90.00
_cell.angle_beta   90.00
_cell.angle_gamma   90.00
#
_symmetry.space_group_name_H-M   'P 1'
#
loop_
_entity.id
_entity.type
_entity.pdbx_description
1 polymer ?
#
loop_
_entity_poly.entity_id
_entity_poly.type
_entity_poly.pdbx_seq_one_letter_code
_entity_poly.pdbx_strand_id
1 'polypeptide(L)' 'MLSMALHLRAQDLSLRDIAARLDITKGKKKGRHPSPATVLRMLREHDGAAAVPTTMG' A
#
# COMPACT_ATOMS: atom_id res chain seq x y z
N MET A 1 5.39 -2.49 5.25
CA MET A 1 4.11 -2.61 4.53
C MET A 1 4.24 -2.28 3.06
N LEU A 2 4.60 -1.04 2.71
CA LEU A 2 4.57 -0.58 1.32
C LEU A 2 5.51 -1.37 0.38
N SER A 3 6.71 -1.69 0.83
CA SER A 3 7.64 -2.54 0.08
C SER A 3 7.08 -3.93 -0.25
N MET A 4 6.32 -4.53 0.68
CA MET A 4 5.62 -5.81 0.43
C MET A 4 4.48 -5.62 -0.58
N ALA A 5 3.71 -4.53 -0.48
CA ALA A 5 2.63 -4.23 -1.43
C ALA A 5 3.15 -4.03 -2.86
N LEU A 6 4.28 -3.35 -3.03
CA LEU A 6 4.94 -3.15 -4.32
C LEU A 6 5.49 -4.46 -4.88
N HIS A 7 6.12 -5.28 -4.04
CA HIS A 7 6.63 -6.59 -4.44
C HIS A 7 5.50 -7.53 -4.90
N LEU A 8 4.38 -7.55 -4.20
CA LEU A 8 3.21 -8.35 -4.58
C LEU A 8 2.54 -7.81 -5.85
N ARG A 9 2.54 -6.48 -6.06
CA ARG A 9 2.05 -5.87 -7.30
C ARG A 9 2.93 -6.23 -8.50
N ALA A 10 4.24 -6.35 -8.31
CA ALA A 10 5.17 -6.79 -9.34
C ALA A 10 5.02 -8.28 -9.72
N GLN A 11 4.37 -9.09 -8.86
CA GLN A 11 4.00 -10.48 -9.15
C GLN A 11 2.67 -10.62 -9.90
N ASP A 12 2.12 -9.52 -10.41
CA ASP A 12 0.80 -9.45 -11.08
C ASP A 12 -0.37 -9.97 -10.23
N LEU A 13 -0.21 -9.97 -8.90
CA LEU A 13 -1.27 -10.40 -7.99
C LEU A 13 -2.44 -9.42 -7.98
N SER A 14 -3.65 -9.97 -7.78
CA SER A 14 -4.85 -9.13 -7.67
C SER A 14 -4.81 -8.28 -6.40
N LEU A 15 -5.47 -7.11 -6.43
CA LEU A 15 -5.56 -6.23 -5.26
C LEU A 15 -6.15 -6.92 -4.02
N ARG A 16 -7.01 -7.93 -4.23
CA ARG A 16 -7.60 -8.74 -3.17
C ARG A 16 -6.58 -9.68 -2.54
N ASP A 17 -5.74 -10.32 -3.36
CA ASP A 17 -4.67 -11.20 -2.87
C ASP A 17 -3.56 -10.40 -2.19
N ILE A 18 -3.26 -9.21 -2.71
CA ILE A 18 -2.34 -8.27 -2.09
C ILE A 18 -2.87 -7.83 -0.71
N ALA A 19 -4.16 -7.51 -0.61
CA ALA A 19 -4.82 -7.16 0.65
C ALA A 19 -4.80 -8.30 1.68
N ALA A 20 -4.99 -9.55 1.23
CA ALA A 20 -4.96 -10.73 2.09
C ALA A 20 -3.54 -11.09 2.59
N ARG A 21 -2.49 -10.60 1.92
CA ARG A 21 -1.08 -10.83 2.29
C ARG A 21 -0.44 -9.65 3.03
N LEU A 22 -1.15 -8.52 3.10
CA LEU A 22 -0.69 -7.33 3.79
C LEU A 22 -1.26 -7.28 5.20
N ASP A 23 -0.39 -7.16 6.19
CA ASP A 23 -0.78 -6.78 7.54
C ASP A 23 -0.54 -5.30 7.78
N ILE A 24 -1.52 -4.63 8.39
CA ILE A 24 -1.32 -3.27 8.87
C ILE A 24 -0.25 -3.33 9.98
N THR A 25 0.97 -2.85 9.73
CA THR A 25 2.05 -2.81 10.73
C THR A 25 2.12 -1.52 11.54
N LYS A 26 1.30 -0.51 11.22
CA LYS A 26 1.31 0.82 11.84
C LYS A 26 -0.10 1.34 12.17
N GLY A 27 -0.23 2.09 13.26
CA GLY A 27 -1.46 2.79 13.67
C GLY A 27 -2.48 1.93 14.44
N LYS A 28 -3.67 2.50 14.71
CA LYS A 28 -4.75 1.88 15.52
C LYS A 28 -5.29 0.55 14.97
N LYS A 29 -5.02 0.22 13.70
CA LYS A 29 -5.50 -1.01 13.05
C LYS A 29 -4.38 -2.04 12.86
N LYS A 30 -3.31 -1.97 13.66
CA LYS A 30 -2.16 -2.88 13.59
C LYS A 30 -2.60 -4.35 13.72
N GLY A 31 -2.11 -5.22 12.83
CA GLY A 31 -2.43 -6.66 12.80
C GLY A 31 -3.74 -7.01 12.09
N ARG A 32 -4.35 -6.06 11.37
CA ARG A 32 -5.53 -6.31 10.54
C ARG A 32 -5.18 -6.18 9.06
N HIS A 33 -5.81 -7.01 8.24
CA HIS A 33 -5.70 -6.92 6.79
C HIS A 33 -6.38 -5.62 6.28
N PRO A 34 -5.71 -4.83 5.43
CA PRO A 34 -6.33 -3.69 4.77
C PRO A 34 -7.38 -4.17 3.78
N SER A 35 -8.40 -3.35 3.52
CA SER A 35 -9.34 -3.63 2.43
C SER A 35 -8.67 -3.42 1.06
N PRO A 36 -9.16 -4.05 -0.02
CA PRO A 36 -8.62 -3.82 -1.37
C PRO A 36 -8.65 -2.34 -1.79
N ALA A 37 -9.68 -1.60 -1.37
CA ALA A 37 -9.77 -0.15 -1.57
C ALA A 37 -8.67 0.62 -0.82
N THR A 38 -8.29 0.15 0.38
CA THR A 38 -7.18 0.72 1.16
C THR A 38 -5.84 0.46 0.45
N VAL A 39 -5.65 -0.74 -0.12
CA VAL A 39 -4.45 -1.07 -0.90
C VAL A 39 -4.35 -0.18 -2.13
N LEU A 40 -5.45 0.01 -2.88
CA LEU A 40 -5.48 0.90 -4.04
C LEU A 40 -5.14 2.34 -3.64
N ARG A 41 -5.72 2.84 -2.55
CA ARG A 41 -5.41 4.18 -2.03
C ARG A 41 -3.94 4.30 -1.64
N MET A 42 -3.38 3.30 -0.95
CA MET A 42 -1.99 3.29 -0.52
C MET A 42 -1.01 3.21 -1.70
N LEU A 43 -1.31 2.41 -2.72
CA LEU A 43 -0.53 2.35 -3.95
C LEU A 43 -0.59 3.70 -4.69
N ARG A 44 -1.79 4.28 -4.86
CA ARG A 44 -1.95 5.60 -5.49
C ARG A 44 -1.28 6.72 -4.69
N GLU A 45 -1.38 6.72 -3.37
CA GLU A 45 -0.69 7.67 -2.50
C GLU A 45 0.82 7.50 -2.63
N HIS A 46 1.35 6.28 -2.81
CA HIS A 46 2.77 6.07 -3.06
C HIS A 46 3.20 6.53 -4.45
N ASP A 47 2.47 6.16 -5.50
CA ASP A 47 2.76 6.61 -6.87
C ASP A 47 2.63 8.14 -7.00
N GLY A 48 1.64 8.71 -6.31
CA GLY A 48 1.43 10.16 -6.21
C GLY A 48 2.46 10.85 -5.31
N ALA A 49 2.86 10.26 -4.18
CA ALA A 49 3.89 10.79 -3.28
C ALA A 49 5.30 10.66 -3.87
N ALA A 50 5.55 9.62 -4.66
CA ALA A 50 6.76 9.49 -5.48
C ALA A 50 6.80 10.56 -6.59
N ALA A 51 5.64 11.07 -7.00
CA ALA A 51 5.48 12.13 -7.99
C ALA A 51 5.36 13.55 -7.40
N VAL A 52 5.25 13.73 -6.08
CA VAL A 52 5.48 15.04 -5.45
C VAL A 52 6.93 15.10 -4.98
N PRO A 53 7.83 15.72 -5.75
CA PRO A 53 9.10 16.11 -5.18
C PRO A 53 8.77 17.07 -4.04
N THR A 54 9.47 16.85 -2.95
CA THR A 54 9.60 17.76 -1.83
C THR A 54 9.72 19.20 -2.33
N THR A 55 8.65 19.99 -2.24
CA THR A 55 8.79 21.44 -2.23
C THR A 55 8.52 21.89 -0.80
N MET A 56 9.61 22.05 -0.06
CA MET A 56 9.67 22.97 1.06
C MET A 56 9.51 24.39 0.53
N GLY A 57 8.89 25.25 1.34
CA GLY A 57 8.72 26.69 1.11
C GLY A 57 7.79 27.26 2.15
#